data_AF-A0A961C3K8-F1
#
_entry.id   AF-A0A961C3K8-F1
#
_cell.length_a   1.000
_cell.length_b   1.000
_cell.length_c   1.000
_cell.angle_alpha   90.00
_cell.angle_beta   90.00
_cell.angle_gamma   90.00
#
_symmetry.space_group_name_H-M   'P 1'
#
loop_
_entity.id
_entity.type
_entity.pdbx_description
1 polymer ?
#
loop_
_entity_poly.entity_id
_entity_poly.type
_entity_poly.pdbx_seq_one_letter_code
_entity_poly.pdbx_strand_id
1 'polypeptide(L)'
;MILVADHQTAGRGRLDRTWDAPPGSSILMTIGFPVAEVDAAVRTLLTMCLSLAVIDAIESLGIEGVSLKWPNDVVLVDGNHDADASTSPLGYRKFGGLLAELVQWDPTDPFVLVGLGLNINWGVMPEELRERAASLDELAGPIDRWDLITRIVTGFDIRWLPLLEAGEPASLIGPYSNHCSTLGERVRIEMSNETLIGTATEVTDTGALIVDSGGERHTITAGDLIHLRPE
;
A
#
# COMPACT_ATOMS: atom_id res chain seq x y z
N MET A 1 17.54 1.13 -8.68
CA MET A 1 17.26 0.25 -9.85
C MET A 1 15.76 0.01 -9.92
N ILE A 2 15.16 -0.01 -11.11
CA ILE A 2 13.74 -0.35 -11.31
C ILE A 2 13.65 -1.54 -12.25
N LEU A 3 12.91 -2.57 -11.85
CA LEU A 3 12.61 -3.75 -12.65
C LEU A 3 11.10 -3.78 -12.89
N VAL A 4 10.68 -3.96 -14.13
CA VAL A 4 9.27 -4.08 -14.51
C VAL A 4 9.08 -5.38 -15.28
N ALA A 5 8.03 -6.12 -14.96
CA ALA A 5 7.67 -7.36 -15.64
C ALA A 5 6.28 -7.24 -16.27
N ASP A 6 6.10 -7.82 -17.45
CA ASP A 6 4.77 -7.96 -18.05
C ASP A 6 3.93 -9.03 -17.33
N HIS A 7 4.58 -10.02 -16.72
CA HIS A 7 3.93 -11.14 -16.03
C HIS A 7 4.85 -11.72 -14.96
N GLN A 8 4.29 -12.15 -13.82
CA GLN A 8 5.01 -12.86 -12.76
C GLN A 8 4.38 -14.24 -12.55
N THR A 9 5.11 -15.32 -12.86
CA THR A 9 4.62 -16.69 -12.69
C THR A 9 4.52 -17.14 -11.23
N ALA A 10 5.11 -16.38 -10.32
CA ALA A 10 5.14 -16.65 -8.89
C ALA A 10 5.18 -15.34 -8.09
N GLY A 11 4.31 -14.39 -8.46
CA GLY A 11 4.18 -13.12 -7.75
C GLY A 11 3.84 -13.36 -6.28
N ARG A 12 4.46 -12.59 -5.38
CA ARG A 12 4.27 -12.72 -3.93
C ARG A 12 3.65 -11.46 -3.35
N GLY A 13 2.70 -11.66 -2.46
CA GLY A 13 2.26 -10.69 -1.48
C GLY A 13 2.77 -11.06 -0.08
N ARG A 14 2.25 -10.37 0.93
CA ARG A 14 2.54 -10.68 2.34
C ARG A 14 2.01 -12.07 2.73
N LEU A 15 2.67 -12.69 3.72
CA LEU A 15 2.23 -13.93 4.36
C LEU A 15 1.99 -15.07 3.36
N ASP A 16 2.94 -15.26 2.43
CA ASP A 16 2.93 -16.28 1.38
C ASP A 16 1.73 -16.24 0.42
N ARG A 17 0.96 -15.13 0.41
CA ARG A 17 -0.11 -14.94 -0.57
C ARG A 17 0.48 -14.77 -1.96
N THR A 18 -0.18 -15.35 -2.96
CA THR A 18 0.21 -15.18 -4.35
C THR A 18 -0.42 -13.92 -4.93
N TRP A 19 0.36 -13.18 -5.72
CA TRP A 19 -0.16 -12.14 -6.61
C TRP A 19 -0.19 -12.71 -8.02
N ASP A 20 -1.40 -12.89 -8.56
CA ASP A 20 -1.63 -13.42 -9.91
C ASP A 20 -2.35 -12.38 -10.74
N ALA A 21 -1.81 -12.10 -11.93
CA ALA A 21 -2.33 -11.10 -12.85
C ALA A 21 -2.02 -11.53 -14.29
N PRO A 22 -2.99 -11.44 -15.22
CA PRO A 22 -2.73 -11.68 -16.64
C PRO A 22 -1.56 -10.86 -17.20
N PRO A 23 -0.84 -11.35 -18.22
CA PRO A 23 0.21 -10.58 -18.86
C PRO A 23 -0.24 -9.20 -19.33
N GLY A 24 0.45 -8.15 -18.89
CA GLY A 24 0.19 -6.76 -19.27
C GLY A 24 -1.00 -6.08 -18.59
N SER A 25 -1.76 -6.79 -17.73
CA SER A 25 -2.94 -6.21 -17.07
C SER A 25 -2.63 -5.39 -15.82
N SER A 26 -1.42 -5.54 -15.28
CA SER A 26 -0.96 -4.86 -14.07
C SER A 26 0.44 -4.27 -14.26
N ILE A 27 0.75 -3.20 -13.53
CA ILE A 27 2.13 -2.81 -13.25
C ILE A 27 2.66 -3.79 -12.21
N LEU A 28 3.65 -4.58 -12.60
CA LEU A 28 4.42 -5.45 -11.72
C LEU A 28 5.85 -4.90 -11.69
N MET A 29 6.16 -4.12 -10.67
CA MET A 29 7.40 -3.35 -10.59
C MET A 29 8.12 -3.62 -9.26
N THR A 30 9.44 -3.65 -9.26
CA THR A 30 10.27 -3.63 -8.05
C THR A 30 11.27 -2.50 -8.14
N ILE A 31 11.32 -1.66 -7.11
CA ILE A 31 12.31 -0.61 -6.96
C ILE A 31 13.28 -1.01 -5.84
N GLY A 32 14.58 -1.01 -6.15
CA GLY A 32 15.64 -1.25 -5.18
C GLY A 32 16.26 0.06 -4.70
N PHE A 33 16.18 0.29 -3.39
CA PHE A 33 16.71 1.46 -2.70
C PHE A 33 17.93 1.07 -1.86
N PRO A 34 19.13 1.61 -2.14
CA PRO A 34 20.25 1.46 -1.23
C PRO A 34 19.95 2.24 0.06
N VAL A 35 20.12 1.59 1.22
CA VAL A 35 19.75 2.18 2.51
C VAL A 35 20.88 2.14 3.53
N ALA A 36 22.12 1.91 3.10
CA ALA A 36 23.30 1.89 3.97
C ALA A 36 23.42 3.17 4.82
N GLU A 37 23.19 4.34 4.20
CA GLU A 37 23.30 5.66 4.83
C GLU A 37 21.95 6.23 5.30
N VAL A 38 20.86 5.48 5.18
CA VAL A 38 19.52 5.91 5.58
C VAL A 38 19.23 5.41 6.99
N ASP A 39 18.71 6.27 7.88
CA ASP A 39 18.31 5.88 9.23
C ASP A 39 17.22 4.79 9.20
N ALA A 40 17.27 3.83 10.12
CA ALA A 40 16.33 2.71 10.16
C ALA A 40 14.85 3.15 10.29
N ALA A 41 14.58 4.22 11.04
CA ALA A 41 13.23 4.80 11.18
C ALA A 41 12.75 5.45 9.87
N VAL A 42 13.67 5.97 9.05
CA VAL A 42 13.34 6.55 7.73
C VAL A 42 13.12 5.46 6.69
N ARG A 43 13.84 4.33 6.78
CA ARG A 43 13.67 3.17 5.87
C ARG A 43 12.23 2.64 5.88
N THR A 44 11.54 2.66 7.02
CA THR A 44 10.16 2.16 7.13
C THR A 44 9.16 3.02 6.34
N LEU A 45 9.51 4.27 6.04
CA LEU A 45 8.68 5.23 5.30
C LEU A 45 8.75 5.05 3.78
N LEU A 46 9.63 4.20 3.24
CA LEU A 46 9.72 3.94 1.79
C LEU A 46 8.38 3.51 1.20
N THR A 47 7.69 2.58 1.87
CA THR A 47 6.39 2.08 1.40
C THR A 47 5.32 3.17 1.49
N MET A 48 5.32 3.96 2.56
CA MET A 48 4.42 5.09 2.75
C MET A 48 4.61 6.12 1.62
N CYS A 49 5.85 6.51 1.35
CA CYS A 49 6.21 7.44 0.29
C CYS A 49 5.75 6.95 -1.09
N LEU A 50 6.08 5.70 -1.43
CA LEU A 50 5.68 5.12 -2.72
C LEU A 50 4.16 4.95 -2.84
N SER A 51 3.48 4.61 -1.74
CA SER A 51 2.02 4.50 -1.74
C SER A 51 1.33 5.84 -2.01
N LEU A 52 1.84 6.94 -1.44
CA LEU A 52 1.33 8.28 -1.72
C LEU A 52 1.60 8.71 -3.17
N ALA A 53 2.77 8.39 -3.72
CA ALA A 53 3.05 8.64 -5.13
C ALA A 53 2.12 7.85 -6.06
N VAL A 54 1.71 6.64 -5.67
CA VAL A 54 0.67 5.86 -6.38
C VAL A 54 -0.69 6.54 -6.30
N ILE A 55 -1.08 7.04 -5.12
CA ILE A 55 -2.33 7.83 -4.97
C ILE A 55 -2.32 9.04 -5.91
N ASP A 56 -1.28 9.88 -5.84
CA ASP A 56 -1.17 11.08 -6.69
C ASP A 56 -1.28 10.74 -8.18
N ALA A 57 -0.63 9.64 -8.60
CA ALA A 57 -0.64 9.20 -9.98
C ALA A 57 -2.04 8.72 -10.42
N ILE A 58 -2.75 7.99 -9.56
CA ILE A 58 -4.13 7.53 -9.81
C ILE A 58 -5.09 8.71 -9.87
N GLU A 59 -5.02 9.64 -8.92
CA GLU A 59 -5.88 10.83 -8.88
C GLU A 59 -5.65 11.73 -10.11
N SER A 60 -4.43 11.77 -10.65
CA SER A 60 -4.12 12.49 -11.89
C SER A 60 -4.84 11.95 -13.13
N LEU A 61 -5.40 10.74 -13.05
CA LEU A 61 -6.26 10.14 -14.08
C LEU A 61 -7.73 10.56 -13.94
N GLY A 62 -8.08 11.36 -12.91
CA GLY A 62 -9.44 11.75 -12.58
C GLY A 62 -10.21 10.70 -11.77
N ILE A 63 -9.50 9.72 -11.19
CA ILE A 63 -10.11 8.70 -10.32
C ILE A 63 -10.26 9.27 -8.91
N GLU A 64 -11.50 9.36 -8.44
CA GLU A 64 -11.84 9.76 -7.07
C GLU A 64 -12.02 8.54 -6.16
N GLY A 65 -11.99 8.75 -4.83
CA GLY A 65 -12.25 7.68 -3.86
C GLY A 65 -11.12 6.65 -3.71
N VAL A 66 -9.94 6.93 -4.26
CA VAL A 66 -8.74 6.13 -4.02
C VAL A 66 -8.20 6.39 -2.61
N SER A 67 -7.83 5.32 -1.93
CA SER A 67 -7.40 5.36 -0.54
C SER A 67 -6.34 4.30 -0.26
N LEU A 68 -5.73 4.40 0.91
CA LEU A 68 -4.78 3.47 1.47
C LEU A 68 -5.47 2.68 2.59
N LYS A 69 -5.37 1.36 2.51
CA LYS A 69 -5.66 0.48 3.64
C LYS A 69 -4.32 0.09 4.27
N TRP A 70 -4.12 0.47 5.52
CA TRP A 70 -2.88 0.18 6.23
C TRP A 70 -2.68 -1.36 6.30
N PRO A 71 -1.45 -1.85 6.10
CA PRO A 71 -0.21 -1.07 5.93
C PRO A 71 0.11 -0.69 4.47
N ASN A 72 -0.33 -1.47 3.49
CA ASN A 72 0.29 -1.46 2.16
C ASN A 72 -0.67 -1.55 0.96
N ASP A 73 -1.98 -1.46 1.17
CA ASP A 73 -2.96 -1.73 0.11
C ASP A 73 -3.51 -0.43 -0.47
N VAL A 74 -3.52 -0.32 -1.80
CA VAL A 74 -4.19 0.76 -2.53
C VAL A 74 -5.57 0.27 -2.92
N VAL A 75 -6.60 0.97 -2.45
CA VAL A 75 -8.00 0.54 -2.53
C VAL A 75 -8.88 1.64 -3.11
N LEU A 76 -9.96 1.22 -3.74
CA LEU A 76 -11.12 2.03 -4.03
C LEU A 76 -12.10 1.90 -2.87
N VAL A 77 -12.56 3.03 -2.33
CA VAL A 77 -13.65 3.08 -1.35
C VAL A 77 -14.95 3.27 -2.10
N ASP A 78 -15.74 2.21 -2.23
CA ASP A 78 -17.04 2.25 -2.90
C ASP A 78 -18.12 2.57 -1.86
N GLY A 79 -18.82 3.70 -2.02
CA GLY A 79 -19.85 4.17 -1.07
C GLY A 79 -21.15 3.35 -1.06
N ASN A 80 -21.17 2.18 -1.68
CA ASN A 80 -22.39 1.47 -2.12
C ASN A 80 -22.42 -0.02 -1.73
N HIS A 81 -21.83 -0.40 -0.59
CA HIS A 81 -21.88 -1.78 -0.11
C HIS A 81 -22.86 -1.97 1.06
N ASP A 82 -23.83 -2.87 0.85
CA ASP A 82 -24.76 -3.37 1.86
C ASP A 82 -24.00 -4.11 2.98
N ALA A 83 -24.34 -3.78 4.24
CA ALA A 83 -23.64 -4.21 5.46
C ALA A 83 -23.77 -5.71 5.84
N ASP A 84 -24.24 -6.58 4.94
CA ASP A 84 -24.62 -7.98 5.24
C ASP A 84 -23.78 -9.06 4.53
N ALA A 85 -22.69 -8.68 3.85
CA ALA A 85 -21.80 -9.65 3.21
C ALA A 85 -20.59 -9.96 4.11
N SER A 86 -20.22 -11.23 4.25
CA SER A 86 -19.00 -11.69 4.93
C SER A 86 -17.70 -11.33 4.17
N THR A 87 -17.75 -10.31 3.33
CA THR A 87 -16.69 -9.71 2.53
C THR A 87 -16.31 -8.35 3.14
N SER A 88 -15.11 -7.87 2.83
CA SER A 88 -14.40 -6.77 3.53
C SER A 88 -15.34 -5.71 4.14
N PRO A 89 -15.50 -5.62 5.48
CA PRO A 89 -16.57 -4.85 6.13
C PRO A 89 -16.55 -3.31 5.94
N LEU A 90 -15.72 -2.80 5.02
CA LEU A 90 -15.67 -1.40 4.61
C LEU A 90 -15.95 -1.20 3.10
N GLY A 91 -16.32 -2.23 2.34
CA GLY A 91 -16.68 -2.06 0.92
C GLY A 91 -15.51 -1.64 0.03
N TYR A 92 -14.31 -2.18 0.29
CA TYR A 92 -13.12 -1.85 -0.49
C TYR A 92 -12.85 -2.82 -1.62
N ARG A 93 -12.53 -2.28 -2.80
CA ARG A 93 -11.97 -3.05 -3.91
C ARG A 93 -10.50 -2.67 -4.11
N LYS A 94 -9.61 -3.64 -4.12
CA LYS A 94 -8.16 -3.41 -4.18
C LYS A 94 -7.68 -3.16 -5.60
N PHE A 95 -7.03 -2.02 -5.84
CA PHE A 95 -6.26 -1.79 -7.06
C PHE A 95 -4.92 -2.49 -7.02
N GLY A 96 -4.25 -2.43 -5.87
CA GLY A 96 -2.86 -2.80 -5.78
C GLY A 96 -2.36 -2.93 -4.37
N GLY A 97 -1.12 -3.38 -4.24
CA GLY A 97 -0.44 -3.43 -2.96
C GLY A 97 1.06 -3.29 -3.12
N LEU A 98 1.68 -2.88 -2.02
CA LEU A 98 3.13 -2.73 -1.91
C LEU A 98 3.70 -3.80 -0.96
N LEU A 99 4.92 -4.25 -1.26
CA LEU A 99 5.67 -5.17 -0.42
C LEU A 99 7.11 -4.67 -0.31
N ALA A 100 7.52 -4.29 0.90
CA ALA A 100 8.89 -3.92 1.18
C ALA A 100 9.63 -5.07 1.87
N GLU A 101 10.81 -5.40 1.34
CA GLU A 101 11.71 -6.42 1.90
C GLU A 101 13.10 -5.83 2.07
N LEU A 102 13.66 -5.92 3.27
CA LEU A 102 15.07 -5.60 3.51
C LEU A 102 15.92 -6.79 3.06
N VAL A 103 16.81 -6.56 2.11
CA VAL A 103 17.76 -7.55 1.61
C VAL A 103 19.17 -7.07 1.89
N GLN A 104 20.02 -7.98 2.37
CA GLN A 104 21.40 -7.68 2.72
C GLN A 104 22.29 -8.82 2.23
N TRP A 105 22.86 -8.64 1.05
CA TRP A 105 23.87 -9.56 0.50
C TRP A 105 25.27 -9.25 1.04
N ASP A 106 25.57 -7.96 1.22
CA ASP A 106 26.75 -7.46 1.92
C ASP A 106 26.29 -6.73 3.21
N PRO A 107 26.88 -7.01 4.38
CA PRO A 107 26.56 -6.31 5.63
C PRO A 107 26.66 -4.78 5.54
N THR A 108 27.48 -4.25 4.62
CA THR A 108 27.74 -2.82 4.44
C THR A 108 26.87 -2.15 3.38
N ASP A 109 26.15 -2.92 2.57
CA ASP A 109 25.33 -2.41 1.46
C ASP A 109 23.92 -3.04 1.44
N PRO A 110 23.08 -2.76 2.47
CA PRO A 110 21.70 -3.21 2.49
C PRO A 110 20.82 -2.45 1.50
N PHE A 111 19.86 -3.15 0.92
CA PHE A 111 18.80 -2.58 0.08
C PHE A 111 17.43 -2.84 0.69
N VAL A 112 16.51 -1.90 0.51
CA VAL A 112 15.08 -2.19 0.60
C VAL A 112 14.55 -2.36 -0.83
N LEU A 113 13.95 -3.52 -1.09
CA LEU A 113 13.22 -3.77 -2.33
C LEU A 113 11.74 -3.50 -2.07
N VAL A 114 11.15 -2.55 -2.80
CA VAL A 114 9.71 -2.29 -2.73
C VAL A 114 9.07 -2.78 -4.03
N GLY A 115 8.32 -3.86 -3.93
CA GLY A 115 7.46 -4.38 -4.99
C GLY A 115 6.11 -3.64 -5.02
N LEU A 116 5.66 -3.28 -6.21
CA LEU A 116 4.33 -2.74 -6.51
C LEU A 116 3.62 -3.69 -7.48
N GLY A 117 2.47 -4.19 -7.05
CA GLY A 117 1.47 -4.77 -7.94
C GLY A 117 0.28 -3.82 -8.02
N LEU A 118 -0.05 -3.32 -9.22
CA LEU A 118 -1.17 -2.39 -9.43
C LEU A 118 -1.95 -2.78 -10.69
N ASN A 119 -3.24 -3.06 -10.54
CA ASN A 119 -4.14 -3.43 -11.64
C ASN A 119 -4.48 -2.19 -12.48
N ILE A 120 -4.14 -2.23 -13.77
CA ILE A 120 -4.30 -1.07 -14.66
C ILE A 120 -5.22 -1.33 -15.86
N ASN A 121 -5.13 -2.49 -16.50
CA ASN A 121 -5.76 -2.81 -17.79
C ASN A 121 -6.25 -4.27 -17.77
N TRP A 122 -7.05 -4.63 -16.78
CA TRP A 122 -7.62 -5.99 -16.68
C TRP A 122 -8.74 -6.24 -17.71
N GLY A 123 -9.34 -5.19 -18.26
CA GLY A 123 -10.49 -5.27 -19.15
C GLY A 123 -11.72 -5.76 -18.38
N VAL A 124 -11.94 -7.06 -18.34
CA VAL A 124 -13.06 -7.67 -17.59
C VAL A 124 -12.49 -8.49 -16.44
N MET A 125 -12.59 -7.94 -15.23
CA MET A 125 -12.23 -8.64 -14.00
C MET A 125 -13.09 -9.92 -13.83
N PRO A 126 -12.52 -11.07 -13.44
CA PRO A 126 -13.25 -12.29 -13.10
C PRO A 126 -14.26 -12.05 -11.97
N GLU A 127 -15.44 -12.67 -12.06
CA GLU A 127 -16.52 -12.51 -11.07
C GLU A 127 -16.05 -12.71 -9.62
N GLU A 128 -15.27 -13.76 -9.39
CA GLU A 128 -14.73 -14.13 -8.08
C GLU A 128 -13.78 -13.09 -7.45
N LEU A 129 -13.25 -12.17 -8.27
CA LEU A 129 -12.37 -11.08 -7.86
C LEU A 129 -13.09 -9.72 -7.77
N ARG A 130 -14.20 -9.51 -8.47
CA ARG A 130 -14.86 -8.19 -8.59
C ARG A 130 -15.26 -7.58 -7.26
N GLU A 131 -15.64 -8.39 -6.27
CA GLU A 131 -16.01 -7.88 -4.94
C GLU A 131 -14.81 -7.41 -4.11
N ARG A 132 -13.58 -7.77 -4.47
CA ARG A 132 -12.38 -7.52 -3.67
C ARG A 132 -11.25 -6.82 -4.42
N ALA A 133 -11.34 -6.73 -5.74
CA ALA A 133 -10.32 -6.14 -6.61
C ALA A 133 -10.98 -5.17 -7.60
N ALA A 134 -10.23 -4.14 -7.96
CA ALA A 134 -10.57 -3.19 -9.01
C ALA A 134 -9.35 -3.01 -9.90
N SER A 135 -9.59 -2.52 -11.11
CA SER A 135 -8.57 -2.11 -12.06
C SER A 135 -8.83 -0.68 -12.52
N LEU A 136 -7.77 0.10 -12.76
CA LEU A 136 -7.90 1.52 -13.08
C LEU A 136 -8.69 1.76 -14.38
N ASP A 137 -8.60 0.86 -15.35
CA ASP A 137 -9.34 0.94 -16.61
C ASP A 137 -10.86 0.83 -16.46
N GLU A 138 -11.35 0.27 -15.36
CA GLU A 138 -12.78 0.26 -15.03
C GLU A 138 -13.32 1.69 -14.82
N LEU A 139 -12.46 2.63 -14.40
CA LEU A 139 -12.85 3.99 -14.00
C LEU A 139 -12.35 5.06 -14.97
N ALA A 140 -11.14 4.88 -15.54
CA ALA A 140 -10.50 5.87 -16.41
C ALA A 140 -10.34 5.40 -17.87
N GLY A 141 -10.77 4.18 -18.20
CA GLY A 141 -10.51 3.56 -19.50
C GLY A 141 -9.04 3.15 -19.68
N PRO A 142 -8.59 2.82 -20.90
CA PRO A 142 -7.25 2.28 -21.12
C PRO A 142 -6.13 3.15 -20.54
N ILE A 143 -5.28 2.54 -19.72
CA ILE A 143 -4.18 3.20 -19.03
C ILE A 143 -2.87 3.03 -19.81
N ASP A 144 -2.18 4.14 -20.08
CA ASP A 144 -0.79 4.08 -20.54
C ASP A 144 0.11 3.68 -19.36
N ARG A 145 0.60 2.43 -19.41
CA ARG A 145 1.44 1.84 -18.38
C ARG A 145 2.70 2.66 -18.10
N TRP A 146 3.37 3.15 -19.14
CA TRP A 146 4.66 3.81 -18.99
C TRP A 146 4.51 5.26 -18.53
N ASP A 147 3.45 5.95 -18.96
CA ASP A 147 3.08 7.26 -18.41
C ASP A 147 2.80 7.14 -16.90
N LEU A 148 1.99 6.13 -16.50
CA LEU A 148 1.66 5.94 -15.09
C LEU A 148 2.89 5.58 -14.24
N ILE A 149 3.76 4.69 -14.71
CA ILE A 149 5.03 4.38 -14.03
C ILE A 149 5.89 5.65 -13.87
N THR A 150 5.98 6.48 -14.92
CA THR A 150 6.76 7.72 -14.89
C THR A 150 6.22 8.69 -13.83
N ARG A 151 4.89 8.83 -13.74
CA ARG A 151 4.23 9.64 -12.71
C ARG A 151 4.52 9.12 -11.30
N ILE A 152 4.41 7.81 -11.09
CA ILE A 152 4.68 7.18 -9.78
C ILE A 152 6.12 7.41 -9.34
N VAL A 153 7.09 7.17 -10.22
CA VAL A 153 8.51 7.33 -9.88
C VAL A 153 8.88 8.79 -9.64
N THR A 154 8.35 9.70 -10.47
CA THR A 154 8.56 11.15 -10.29
C THR A 154 7.93 11.65 -8.99
N GLY A 155 6.69 11.22 -8.70
CA GLY A 155 5.99 11.55 -7.46
C GLY A 155 6.71 11.00 -6.22
N PHE A 156 7.31 9.82 -6.34
CA PHE A 156 8.14 9.24 -5.28
C PHE A 156 9.35 10.14 -5.00
N ASP A 157 10.11 10.55 -6.03
CA ASP A 157 11.30 11.40 -5.83
C ASP A 157 10.95 12.75 -5.17
N ILE A 158 9.83 13.36 -5.56
CA ILE A 158 9.32 14.62 -4.96
C ILE A 158 9.07 14.46 -3.45
N ARG A 159 8.65 13.27 -3.01
CA ARG A 159 8.32 12.98 -1.61
C ARG A 159 9.53 12.44 -0.83
N TRP A 160 10.39 11.65 -1.47
CA TRP A 160 11.49 10.93 -0.82
C TRP A 160 12.73 11.79 -0.63
N LEU A 161 13.13 12.58 -1.63
CA LEU A 161 14.36 13.38 -1.55
C LEU A 161 14.33 14.40 -0.39
N PRO A 162 13.24 15.16 -0.17
CA PRO A 162 13.18 16.07 0.98
C PRO A 162 13.28 15.35 2.33
N LEU A 163 12.76 14.12 2.42
CA LEU A 163 12.86 13.32 3.64
C LEU A 163 14.31 12.91 3.94
N LEU A 164 15.10 12.61 2.91
CA LEU A 164 16.53 12.31 3.08
C LEU A 164 17.34 13.54 3.49
N GLU A 165 16.99 14.72 2.97
CA GLU A 165 17.72 15.96 3.23
C GLU A 165 17.37 16.59 4.58
N ALA A 166 16.08 16.67 4.90
CA ALA A 166 15.58 17.37 6.10
C ALA A 166 15.29 16.43 7.27
N GLY A 167 15.06 15.13 7.02
CA GLY A 167 14.74 14.17 8.07
C GLY A 167 13.38 14.40 8.74
N GLU A 168 12.42 15.04 8.06
CA GLU A 168 11.12 15.41 8.62
C GLU A 168 9.96 14.59 8.01
N PRO A 169 9.53 13.47 8.65
CA PRO A 169 8.39 12.66 8.23
C PRO A 169 7.06 13.40 8.21
N ALA A 170 6.94 14.55 8.90
CA ALA A 170 5.68 15.27 9.07
C ALA A 170 5.01 15.64 7.73
N SER A 171 5.81 15.88 6.69
CA SER A 171 5.32 16.14 5.32
C SER A 171 4.61 14.94 4.67
N LEU A 172 4.85 13.72 5.15
CA LEU A 172 4.22 12.48 4.67
C LEU A 172 3.04 12.05 5.54
N ILE A 173 3.13 12.24 6.86
CA ILE A 173 2.11 11.73 7.80
C ILE A 173 0.74 12.36 7.56
N GLY A 174 0.70 13.68 7.33
CA GLY A 174 -0.56 14.37 7.05
C GLY A 174 -1.26 13.83 5.79
N PRO A 175 -0.62 13.86 4.62
CA PRO A 175 -1.15 13.27 3.40
C PRO A 175 -1.52 11.79 3.56
N TYR A 176 -0.65 10.96 4.16
CA TYR A 176 -0.96 9.54 4.37
C TYR A 176 -2.20 9.36 5.23
N SER A 177 -2.31 10.09 6.34
CA SER A 177 -3.46 10.01 7.24
C SER A 177 -4.76 10.42 6.56
N ASN A 178 -4.72 11.45 5.71
CA ASN A 178 -5.88 11.90 4.95
C ASN A 178 -6.36 10.86 3.92
N HIS A 179 -5.44 10.07 3.36
CA HIS A 179 -5.77 8.99 2.45
C HIS A 179 -5.91 7.63 3.13
N CYS A 180 -5.74 7.51 4.45
CA CYS A 180 -5.77 6.21 5.13
C CYS A 180 -7.18 5.86 5.61
N SER A 181 -7.90 5.06 4.81
CA SER A 181 -9.23 4.54 5.13
C SER A 181 -9.29 3.59 6.35
N THR A 182 -8.14 3.23 6.91
CA THR A 182 -8.08 2.47 8.16
C THR A 182 -8.25 3.37 9.38
N LEU A 183 -7.90 4.65 9.30
CA LEU A 183 -8.01 5.57 10.42
C LEU A 183 -9.47 5.95 10.69
N GLY A 184 -9.82 6.07 11.97
CA GLY A 184 -11.18 6.29 12.44
C GLY A 184 -12.00 5.01 12.58
N GLU A 185 -11.57 3.92 11.95
CA GLU A 185 -12.31 2.66 11.92
C GLU A 185 -12.02 1.78 13.12
N ARG A 186 -13.04 1.00 13.49
CA ARG A 186 -12.89 -0.07 14.47
C ARG A 186 -12.32 -1.30 13.77
N VAL A 187 -11.18 -1.77 14.24
CA VAL A 187 -10.38 -2.81 13.60
C VAL A 187 -10.11 -3.97 14.54
N ARG A 188 -10.09 -5.16 13.95
CA ARG A 188 -9.54 -6.38 14.50
C ARG A 188 -8.17 -6.65 13.87
N ILE A 189 -7.14 -6.65 14.71
CA ILE A 189 -5.74 -6.87 14.35
C ILE A 189 -5.31 -8.22 14.89
N GLU A 190 -5.02 -9.16 14.00
CA GLU A 190 -4.41 -10.45 14.33
C GLU A 190 -2.89 -10.31 14.27
N MET A 191 -2.22 -10.61 15.38
CA MET A 191 -0.77 -10.70 15.52
C MET A 191 -0.38 -12.15 15.85
N SER A 192 0.91 -12.46 15.84
CA SER A 192 1.42 -13.82 16.08
C SER A 192 0.96 -14.47 17.38
N ASN A 193 0.79 -13.66 18.44
CA ASN A 193 0.52 -14.17 19.78
C ASN A 193 -0.84 -13.72 20.35
N GLU A 194 -1.52 -12.76 19.71
CA GLU A 194 -2.75 -12.19 20.25
C GLU A 194 -3.62 -11.55 19.15
N THR A 195 -4.86 -11.24 19.52
CA THR A 195 -5.79 -10.46 18.69
C THR A 195 -6.17 -9.20 19.46
N LEU A 196 -5.94 -8.05 18.84
CA LEU A 196 -6.31 -6.75 19.37
C LEU A 196 -7.56 -6.23 18.65
N ILE A 197 -8.50 -5.68 19.40
CA ILE A 197 -9.69 -5.04 18.87
C ILE A 197 -9.75 -3.62 19.43
N GLY A 198 -9.85 -2.63 18.55
CA GLY A 198 -9.88 -1.24 18.97
C GLY A 198 -10.10 -0.29 17.79
N THR A 199 -10.04 1.01 18.03
CA THR A 199 -10.15 2.02 16.97
C THR A 199 -8.76 2.42 16.49
N ALA A 200 -8.52 2.39 15.19
CA ALA A 200 -7.30 2.92 14.59
C ALA A 200 -7.33 4.45 14.64
N THR A 201 -6.41 5.08 15.38
CA THR A 201 -6.47 6.51 15.71
C THR A 201 -5.43 7.36 15.00
N GLU A 202 -4.26 6.80 14.71
CA GLU A 202 -3.11 7.56 14.24
C GLU A 202 -2.13 6.66 13.48
N VAL A 203 -1.36 7.25 12.58
CA VAL A 203 -0.15 6.65 12.01
C VAL A 203 1.05 7.45 12.50
N THR A 204 2.04 6.77 13.09
CA THR A 204 3.23 7.41 13.65
C THR A 204 4.17 7.94 12.57
N ASP A 205 5.14 8.75 12.98
CA ASP A 205 6.28 9.21 12.18
C ASP A 205 7.17 8.10 11.58
N THR A 206 6.99 6.86 12.04
CA THR A 206 7.65 5.64 11.56
C THR A 206 6.72 4.75 10.72
N GLY A 207 5.46 5.16 10.51
CA GLY A 207 4.45 4.42 9.74
C GLY A 207 3.72 3.31 10.51
N ALA A 208 3.90 3.21 11.82
CA ALA A 208 3.18 2.27 12.67
C ALA A 208 1.74 2.76 12.93
N LEU A 209 0.80 1.83 13.08
CA LEU A 209 -0.61 2.15 13.37
C LEU A 209 -0.83 2.20 14.89
N ILE A 210 -1.44 3.27 15.40
CA ILE A 210 -1.87 3.36 16.79
C ILE A 210 -3.33 2.94 16.91
N VAL A 211 -3.60 1.94 17.75
CA VAL A 211 -4.94 1.45 18.03
C VAL A 211 -5.31 1.72 19.49
N ASP A 212 -6.44 2.38 19.70
CA ASP A 212 -7.04 2.58 21.02
C ASP A 212 -8.00 1.42 21.33
N SER A 213 -7.66 0.63 22.35
CA SER A 213 -8.50 -0.45 22.88
C SER A 213 -8.99 -0.10 24.28
N GLY A 214 -10.09 0.64 24.37
CA GLY A 214 -10.72 0.96 25.65
C GLY A 214 -9.94 1.96 26.50
N GLY A 215 -9.21 2.88 25.87
CA GLY A 215 -8.38 3.91 26.48
C GLY A 215 -6.89 3.56 26.54
N GLU A 216 -6.52 2.32 26.20
CA GLU A 216 -5.12 1.90 26.09
C GLU A 216 -4.65 2.02 24.63
N ARG A 217 -3.54 2.73 24.40
CA ARG A 217 -2.96 2.91 23.06
C ARG A 217 -1.91 1.84 22.80
N HIS A 218 -2.09 1.09 21.71
CA HIS A 218 -1.18 0.06 21.23
C HIS A 218 -0.53 0.49 19.91
N THR A 219 0.79 0.34 19.81
CA THR A 219 1.54 0.62 18.57
C THR A 219 1.76 -0.67 17.79
N ILE A 220 1.23 -0.74 16.58
CA ILE A 220 1.29 -1.93 15.73
C ILE A 220 2.20 -1.65 14.53
N THR A 221 3.26 -2.44 14.39
CA THR A 221 4.12 -2.35 13.20
C THR A 221 3.61 -3.23 12.07
N ALA A 222 3.98 -2.89 10.84
CA ALA A 222 3.64 -3.72 9.69
C ALA A 222 4.24 -5.14 9.80
N GLY A 223 5.32 -5.36 10.55
CA GLY A 223 5.93 -6.68 10.76
C GLY A 223 5.12 -7.60 11.68
N ASP A 224 4.42 -7.03 12.66
CA ASP A 224 3.63 -7.79 13.64
C ASP A 224 2.27 -8.23 13.09
N LEU A 225 1.79 -7.54 12.05
CA LEU A 225 0.46 -7.75 11.48
C LEU A 225 0.36 -9.04 10.65
N ILE A 226 -0.54 -9.93 11.05
CA ILE A 226 -1.02 -11.05 10.23
C ILE A 226 -2.26 -10.61 9.43
N HIS A 227 -3.32 -10.17 10.11
CA HIS A 227 -4.53 -9.70 9.45
C HIS A 227 -5.06 -8.42 10.08
N LEU A 228 -5.44 -7.47 9.23
CA LEU A 228 -6.27 -6.33 9.62
C LEU A 228 -7.63 -6.45 8.93
N ARG A 229 -8.68 -6.47 9.73
CA ARG A 229 -10.06 -6.43 9.26
C ARG A 229 -10.84 -5.37 10.03
N PRO A 230 -11.79 -4.69 9.40
CA PRO A 230 -12.81 -3.96 10.13
C PRO A 230 -13.59 -4.92 11.04
N GLU A 231 -14.09 -4.41 12.18
CA GLU A 231 -14.94 -5.17 13.09
C GLU A 231 -16.42 -5.07 12.76
#